data_AF-A0A1H9QSF6-F1
#
_entry.id   AF-A0A1H9QSF6-F1
#
_cell.length_a   1.000
_cell.length_b   1.000
_cell.length_c   1.000
_cell.angle_alpha   90.00
_cell.angle_beta   90.00
_cell.angle_gamma   90.00
#
_symmetry.space_group_name_H-M   'P 1'
#
loop_
_entity.id
_entity.type
_entity.pdbx_description
1 polymer ?
#
loop_
_entity_poly.entity_id
_entity_poly.type
_entity_poly.pdbx_seq_one_letter_code
_entity_poly.pdbx_strand_id
1 'polypeptide(L)' 'MTLAFINLGTPEILLILSLACISLIAVAAYGKNTILGFFGSLLLAIIITPIPAFVIIWLFFKKTATS' A
#
# COMPACT_ATOMS: atom_id res chain seq x y z
N MET A 1 -0.01 25.79 -14.96
CA MET A 1 0.12 25.18 -13.61
C MET A 1 0.13 23.65 -13.64
N THR A 2 -0.08 22.97 -14.77
CA THR A 2 -0.07 21.50 -14.89
C THR A 2 1.32 20.87 -15.01
N LEU A 3 2.33 21.61 -15.51
CA LEU A 3 3.69 21.09 -15.71
C LEU A 3 4.55 21.01 -14.43
N ALA A 4 4.29 21.82 -13.40
CA ALA A 4 5.05 21.79 -12.15
C ALA A 4 4.71 20.57 -11.27
N PHE A 5 3.47 20.09 -11.32
CA PHE A 5 3.05 18.86 -10.62
C PHE A 5 3.59 17.58 -11.28
N ILE A 6 3.91 17.62 -12.58
CA ILE A 6 4.42 16.45 -13.29
C ILE A 6 5.90 16.18 -12.94
N ASN A 7 6.70 17.18 -12.54
CA ASN A 7 8.10 16.95 -12.17
C ASN A 7 8.31 16.62 -10.67
N LEU A 8 7.40 17.03 -9.78
CA LEU A 8 7.47 16.80 -8.31
C LEU A 8 6.43 15.80 -7.78
N GLY A 9 5.60 15.24 -8.66
CA GLY A 9 4.60 14.22 -8.29
C GLY A 9 4.79 12.92 -9.04
N THR A 10 5.24 12.96 -10.30
CA THR A 10 5.41 11.74 -11.11
C THR A 10 6.49 10.81 -10.56
N PRO A 11 7.71 11.25 -10.19
CA PRO A 11 8.71 10.33 -9.67
C PRO A 11 8.31 9.76 -8.30
N GLU A 12 7.66 10.53 -7.44
CA GLU A 12 7.16 10.11 -6.13
C GLU A 12 6.03 9.10 -6.27
N ILE A 13 5.07 9.35 -7.17
CA ILE A 13 3.99 8.40 -7.47
C ILE A 13 4.58 7.11 -8.04
N LEU A 14 5.55 7.20 -8.95
CA LEU A 14 6.21 6.04 -9.52
C LEU A 14 7.00 5.24 -8.46
N LEU A 15 7.63 5.93 -7.52
CA LEU A 15 8.36 5.33 -6.41
C LEU A 15 7.42 4.65 -5.40
N ILE A 16 6.29 5.28 -5.06
CA ILE A 16 5.26 4.69 -4.20
C ILE A 16 4.66 3.45 -4.88
N LEU A 17 4.35 3.54 -6.17
CA LEU A 17 3.73 2.46 -6.93
C LEU A 17 4.69 1.26 -7.10
N SER A 18 5.97 1.52 -7.35
CA SER A 18 6.98 0.45 -7.41
C SER A 18 7.20 -0.22 -6.05
N LEU A 19 7.30 0.54 -4.96
CA LEU A 19 7.38 0.00 -3.60
C LEU A 19 6.14 -0.84 -3.24
N ALA A 20 4.94 -0.37 -3.60
CA ALA A 20 3.70 -1.11 -3.39
C ALA A 20 3.70 -2.45 -4.14
N CYS A 21 4.10 -2.45 -5.42
CA CYS A 21 4.21 -3.68 -6.21
C CYS A 21 5.22 -4.67 -5.61
N ILE A 22 6.42 -4.22 -5.24
CA ILE A 22 7.45 -5.09 -4.64
C ILE A 22 6.93 -5.70 -3.33
N SER A 23 6.26 -4.89 -2.50
CA SER A 23 5.69 -5.35 -1.22
C SER A 23 4.61 -6.40 -1.42
N LEU A 24 3.69 -6.20 -2.37
CA LEU A 24 2.64 -7.18 -2.70
C LEU A 24 3.23 -8.49 -3.24
N ILE A 25 4.23 -8.40 -4.11
CA ILE A 25 4.93 -9.59 -4.63
C ILE A 25 5.64 -10.34 -3.50
N ALA A 26 6.28 -9.64 -2.56
CA ALA A 26 6.94 -10.26 -1.42
C ALA A 26 5.93 -10.99 -0.51
N VAL A 27 4.77 -10.38 -0.23
CA VAL A 27 3.70 -11.02 0.54
C VAL A 27 3.14 -12.24 -0.19
N ALA A 28 2.93 -12.15 -1.51
CA ALA A 28 2.46 -13.27 -2.31
C ALA A 28 3.51 -14.41 -2.38
N ALA A 29 4.80 -14.07 -2.46
CA ALA A 29 5.90 -15.03 -2.45
C ALA A 29 5.99 -15.75 -1.09
N TYR A 30 5.82 -15.03 0.02
CA TYR A 30 5.74 -15.63 1.34
C TYR A 30 4.50 -16.53 1.48
N GLY A 31 3.36 -16.07 0.95
CA GLY A 31 2.10 -16.78 0.94
C GLY A 31 2.06 -18.00 0.00
N LYS A 32 3.01 -18.15 -0.93
CA LYS A 32 3.09 -19.29 -1.86
C LYS A 32 3.12 -20.65 -1.15
N ASN A 33 3.71 -20.70 0.04
CA ASN A 33 3.83 -21.92 0.85
C ASN A 33 2.61 -22.17 1.76
N THR A 34 1.59 -21.32 1.69
CA THR A 34 0.35 -21.47 2.45
C THR A 34 -0.72 -22.18 1.63
N ILE A 35 -1.81 -22.58 2.29
CA ILE A 35 -2.97 -23.24 1.67
C ILE A 35 -3.60 -22.40 0.54
N LEU A 36 -3.47 -21.07 0.61
CA LEU A 36 -3.98 -20.13 -0.39
C LEU A 36 -3.12 -20.05 -1.66
N GLY A 37 -1.88 -20.54 -1.61
CA GLY A 37 -0.92 -20.38 -2.69
C GLY A 37 -0.57 -18.92 -2.98
N PHE A 38 0.15 -18.70 -4.08
CA PHE A 38 0.65 -17.37 -4.46
C PHE A 38 -0.50 -16.38 -4.77
N PHE A 39 -1.41 -16.77 -5.68
CA PHE A 39 -2.50 -15.91 -6.11
C PHE A 39 -3.53 -15.67 -5.01
N GLY A 40 -3.87 -16.67 -4.20
CA GLY A 40 -4.78 -16.48 -3.06
C GLY A 40 -4.22 -15.52 -2.03
N SER A 41 -2.91 -15.61 -1.75
CA SER A 41 -2.22 -14.70 -0.83
C SER A 41 -2.10 -13.27 -1.38
N LEU A 42 -1.89 -13.13 -2.69
CA LEU A 42 -1.89 -11.81 -3.37
C LEU A 42 -3.27 -11.14 -3.25
N LEU A 43 -4.34 -11.89 -3.57
CA LEU A 43 -5.72 -11.38 -3.54
C LEU A 43 -6.13 -11.00 -2.12
N LEU A 44 -5.77 -11.84 -1.15
CA LEU A 44 -5.97 -11.59 0.27
C LEU A 44 -5.24 -10.30 0.71
N ALA A 45 -3.99 -10.13 0.30
CA ALA A 45 -3.19 -8.95 0.62
C ALA A 45 -3.84 -7.68 0.08
N ILE A 46 -4.30 -7.67 -1.17
CA ILE A 46 -4.96 -6.49 -1.80
C ILE A 46 -6.25 -6.10 -1.06
N ILE A 47 -7.06 -7.09 -0.66
CA ILE A 47 -8.35 -6.83 0.00
C ILE A 47 -8.16 -6.43 1.47
N ILE A 48 -7.22 -7.06 2.17
CA ILE A 48 -7.06 -6.84 3.61
C ILE A 48 -6.14 -5.68 3.93
N THR A 49 -5.08 -5.38 3.16
CA THR A 49 -4.15 -4.27 3.48
C THR A 49 -4.81 -2.88 3.68
N PRO A 50 -5.91 -2.51 3.02
CA PRO A 50 -6.62 -1.26 3.32
C PRO A 50 -7.20 -1.19 4.73
N ILE A 51 -7.59 -2.33 5.32
CA ILE A 51 -8.22 -2.41 6.64
C ILE A 51 -7.26 -1.97 7.76
N PRO A 52 -6.08 -2.58 7.97
CA PRO A 52 -5.12 -2.13 8.96
C PRO A 52 -4.57 -0.74 8.63
N ALA A 53 -4.42 -0.38 7.35
CA ALA A 53 -4.04 0.99 6.98
C ALA A 53 -5.06 2.02 7.51
N PHE A 54 -6.36 1.75 7.33
CA PHE A 54 -7.43 2.60 7.86
C PHE A 54 -7.42 2.66 9.40
N VAL A 55 -7.21 1.52 10.08
CA VAL A 55 -7.11 1.47 11.54
C VAL A 55 -5.92 2.29 12.06
N ILE A 56 -4.75 2.18 11.42
CA ILE A 56 -3.56 2.96 11.77
C ILE A 56 -3.83 4.45 11.55
N ILE A 57 -4.37 4.83 10.39
CA ILE A 57 -4.74 6.23 10.11
C ILE A 57 -5.71 6.74 11.18
N TRP A 58 -6.75 5.97 11.52
CA TRP A 58 -7.72 6.35 12.54
C TRP A 58 -7.07 6.56 13.93
N LEU A 59 -6.17 5.67 14.35
CA LEU A 59 -5.47 5.79 15.64
C LEU A 59 -4.56 7.02 15.70
N PHE A 60 -3.84 7.32 14.61
CA PHE A 60 -2.88 8.42 14.59
C PHE A 60 -3.52 9.79 14.25
N PHE A 61 -4.52 9.85 13.38
CA PHE A 61 -5.17 11.10 12.97
C PHE A 61 -6.21 11.59 13.99
N LYS A 62 -6.69 10.75 14.92
CA LYS A 62 -7.55 11.22 16.02
C LYS A 62 -6.84 12.21 16.95
N LYS A 63 -5.50 12.26 16.93
CA LYS A 63 -4.69 13.14 17.78
C LYS A 63 -4.37 14.52 17.16
N THR A 64 -4.63 14.71 15.86
CA THR A 64 -4.22 15.94 15.14
C THR A 64 -5.36 16.96 14.96
N ALA A 65 -6.59 16.65 15.40
CA ALA A 65 -7.76 17.52 15.25
C ALA A 65 -7.99 18.52 16.41
N THR A 66 -6.97 18.78 17.23
CA THR A 66 -7.02 19.83 18.27
C THR A 66 -5.75 20.68 18.21
N SER A 67 -5.76 21.65 17.30
CA SER A 67 -5.01 22.92 17.41
C SER A 67 -5.69 23.96 16.53
#